data_AF-D9SUW2-F1
#
_entry.id   AF-D9SUW2-F1
#
_cell.length_a   1.000
_cell.length_b   1.000
_cell.length_c   1.000
_cell.angle_alpha   90.00
_cell.angle_beta   90.00
_cell.angle_gamma   90.00
#
_symmetry.space_group_name_H-M   'P 1'
#
loop_
_entity.id
_entity.type
_entity.pdbx_description
1 polymer ?
#
loop_
_entity_poly.entity_id
_entity_poly.type
_entity_poly.pdbx_seq_one_letter_code
_entity_poly.pdbx_strand_id
1 'polypeptide(L)'
;MKDNNIQNKYKNFMQFLELVSANELNYFILDSKFKEGFNQRMKGLSREVKEAFDGELRIVFNTNDEVAIIDSTVLSTYIADLYRRSMEAKYKGNRIDEIIKKTCDSGEMVKTSFLKVSYRSLYESFDSVYKEIAYRKQHLENNKKYFGVENYKKSDAAIVILTLMVLEDISKYISVKRNVLMDVIKEVVDY
;
A
#
# COMPACT_ATOMS: atom_id res chain seq x y z
N MET A 1 7.58 -28.07 1.59
CA MET A 1 6.32 -27.98 0.82
C MET A 1 6.51 -26.91 -0.23
N LYS A 2 6.08 -27.17 -1.47
CA LYS A 2 6.39 -26.37 -2.67
C LYS A 2 6.06 -24.88 -2.47
N ASP A 3 7.08 -24.02 -2.48
CA ASP A 3 6.93 -22.58 -2.69
C ASP A 3 6.33 -22.37 -4.07
N ASN A 4 4.99 -22.31 -4.13
CA ASN A 4 4.26 -21.85 -5.29
C ASN A 4 4.67 -20.39 -5.51
N ASN A 5 5.60 -20.17 -6.43
CA ASN A 5 6.16 -18.88 -6.79
C ASN A 5 5.02 -17.85 -6.94
N ILE A 6 4.88 -16.97 -5.94
CA ILE A 6 3.79 -15.98 -5.84
C ILE A 6 3.69 -15.18 -7.14
N GLN A 7 4.83 -14.91 -7.78
CA GLN A 7 4.96 -14.21 -9.05
C GLN A 7 4.13 -14.85 -10.18
N ASN A 8 4.00 -16.18 -10.20
CA ASN A 8 3.25 -16.88 -11.25
C ASN A 8 1.73 -16.80 -11.07
N LYS A 9 1.24 -16.33 -9.90
CA LYS A 9 -0.21 -16.17 -9.64
C LYS A 9 -0.76 -14.85 -10.17
N TYR A 10 0.11 -13.91 -10.55
CA TYR A 10 -0.27 -12.56 -10.94
C TYR A 10 0.31 -12.23 -12.32
N LYS A 11 -0.41 -11.42 -13.10
CA LYS A 11 0.03 -10.99 -14.43
C LYS A 11 1.30 -10.15 -14.36
N ASN A 12 1.40 -9.29 -13.34
CA ASN A 12 2.56 -8.45 -13.06
C ASN A 12 2.54 -8.00 -11.59
N PHE A 13 3.60 -7.31 -11.17
CA PHE A 13 3.75 -6.82 -9.80
C PHE A 13 2.69 -5.78 -9.43
N MET A 14 2.23 -4.96 -10.37
CA MET A 14 1.22 -3.95 -10.10
C MET A 14 -0.14 -4.57 -9.75
N GLN A 15 -0.59 -5.56 -10.52
CA GLN A 15 -1.80 -6.31 -10.21
C GLN A 15 -1.70 -7.02 -8.86
N PHE A 16 -0.54 -7.57 -8.54
CA PHE A 16 -0.27 -8.13 -7.21
C PHE A 16 -0.47 -7.07 -6.12
N LEU A 17 0.17 -5.90 -6.28
CA LEU A 17 0.13 -4.82 -5.29
C LEU A 17 -1.29 -4.27 -5.08
N GLU A 18 -2.04 -4.10 -6.17
CA GLU A 18 -3.45 -3.67 -6.15
C GLU A 18 -4.32 -4.64 -5.34
N LEU A 19 -4.13 -5.95 -5.55
CA LEU A 19 -4.91 -6.96 -4.85
C LEU A 19 -4.56 -7.04 -3.35
N VAL A 20 -3.28 -7.12 -3.01
CA VAL A 20 -2.88 -7.22 -1.59
C VAL A 20 -3.26 -5.94 -0.85
N SER A 21 -3.09 -4.77 -1.46
CA SER A 21 -3.52 -3.51 -0.86
C SER A 21 -5.03 -3.49 -0.63
N ALA A 22 -5.85 -3.94 -1.60
CA ALA A 22 -7.30 -4.02 -1.40
C ALA A 22 -7.67 -4.96 -0.23
N ASN A 23 -7.01 -6.11 -0.11
CA ASN A 23 -7.25 -7.05 0.98
C ASN A 23 -6.90 -6.44 2.34
N GLU A 24 -5.74 -5.81 2.46
CA GLU A 24 -5.31 -5.20 3.73
C GLU A 24 -6.19 -4.02 4.12
N LEU A 25 -6.61 -3.19 3.14
CA LEU A 25 -7.55 -2.09 3.36
C LEU A 25 -8.90 -2.62 3.87
N ASN A 26 -9.47 -3.63 3.22
CA ASN A 26 -10.76 -4.24 3.62
C ASN A 26 -10.69 -4.93 4.98
N TYR A 27 -9.54 -5.51 5.31
CA TYR A 27 -9.33 -6.15 6.61
C TYR A 27 -9.22 -5.13 7.74
N PHE A 28 -8.48 -4.03 7.51
CA PHE A 28 -8.05 -3.15 8.59
C PHE A 28 -8.97 -1.93 8.80
N ILE A 29 -9.48 -1.34 7.72
CA ILE A 29 -10.25 -0.09 7.74
C ILE A 29 -11.74 -0.38 7.89
N LEU A 30 -12.37 0.29 8.85
CA LEU A 30 -13.83 0.31 9.01
C LEU A 30 -14.46 1.49 8.29
N ASP A 31 -13.83 2.66 8.40
CA ASP A 31 -14.27 3.93 7.82
C ASP A 31 -13.05 4.86 7.70
N SER A 32 -13.14 5.90 6.87
CA SER A 32 -12.02 6.81 6.65
C SER A 32 -12.47 8.19 6.17
N LYS A 33 -11.72 9.21 6.58
CA LYS A 33 -11.77 10.54 5.96
C LYS A 33 -10.54 10.72 5.09
N PHE A 34 -10.73 11.29 3.92
CA PHE A 34 -9.68 11.49 2.94
C PHE A 34 -9.14 12.91 2.96
N LYS A 35 -7.89 13.09 2.52
CA LYS A 35 -7.29 14.42 2.33
C LYS A 35 -7.92 15.12 1.12
N GLU A 36 -7.91 16.45 1.14
CA GLU A 36 -8.53 17.28 0.10
C GLU A 36 -8.00 16.99 -1.30
N GLY A 37 -6.67 16.78 -1.43
CA GLY A 37 -6.07 16.44 -2.72
C GLY A 37 -6.62 15.13 -3.31
N PHE A 38 -6.89 14.14 -2.47
CA PHE A 38 -7.51 12.89 -2.89
C PHE A 38 -8.99 13.09 -3.28
N ASN A 39 -9.77 13.83 -2.48
CA ASN A 39 -11.17 14.14 -2.77
C ASN A 39 -11.30 14.81 -4.15
N GLN A 40 -10.48 15.82 -4.43
CA GLN A 40 -10.50 16.52 -5.72
C GLN A 40 -10.11 15.62 -6.89
N ARG A 41 -9.12 14.72 -6.70
CA ARG A 41 -8.73 13.76 -7.73
C ARG A 41 -9.86 12.78 -8.05
N MET A 42 -10.55 12.24 -7.04
CA MET A 42 -11.66 11.31 -7.24
C MET A 42 -12.87 11.98 -7.90
N LYS A 43 -13.14 13.26 -7.59
CA LYS A 43 -14.16 14.04 -8.33
C LYS A 43 -13.83 14.11 -9.82
N GLY A 44 -12.58 14.44 -10.16
CA GLY A 44 -12.12 14.48 -11.56
C GLY A 44 -12.37 13.16 -12.27
N LEU A 45 -11.91 12.05 -11.68
CA LEU A 45 -12.11 10.70 -12.22
C LEU A 45 -13.59 10.35 -12.38
N SER A 46 -14.45 10.69 -11.41
CA SER A 46 -15.88 10.41 -11.50
C SER A 46 -16.57 11.15 -12.66
N ARG A 47 -16.04 12.31 -13.06
CA ARG A 47 -16.53 13.07 -14.22
C ARG A 47 -16.05 12.45 -15.53
N GLU A 48 -14.76 12.11 -15.61
CA GLU A 48 -14.16 11.45 -16.77
C GLU A 48 -14.84 10.10 -17.08
N VAL A 49 -15.15 9.30 -16.05
CA VAL A 49 -15.79 7.98 -16.21
C VAL A 49 -17.25 8.08 -16.66
N LYS A 50 -18.00 9.10 -16.21
CA LYS A 50 -19.36 9.38 -16.71
C LYS A 50 -19.40 9.66 -18.21
N GLU A 51 -18.29 10.13 -18.78
CA GLU A 51 -18.18 10.53 -20.19
C GLU A 51 -17.65 9.40 -21.09
N ALA A 52 -17.03 8.34 -20.53
CA ALA A 52 -16.19 7.42 -21.31
C ALA A 52 -16.27 5.92 -20.98
N PHE A 53 -17.05 5.46 -19.99
CA PHE A 53 -16.93 4.07 -19.50
C PHE A 53 -18.27 3.34 -19.26
N ASP A 54 -18.28 2.04 -19.58
CA ASP A 54 -19.42 1.11 -19.45
C ASP A 54 -19.26 0.16 -18.24
N GLY A 55 -18.49 0.57 -17.23
CA GLY A 55 -18.16 -0.21 -16.03
C GLY A 55 -18.72 0.41 -14.74
N GLU A 56 -18.82 -0.39 -13.66
CA GLU A 56 -19.38 0.05 -12.39
C GLU A 56 -18.29 0.61 -11.46
N LEU A 57 -18.12 1.94 -11.46
CA LEU A 57 -17.28 2.66 -10.49
C LEU A 57 -18.15 3.15 -9.34
N ARG A 58 -17.94 2.65 -8.12
CA ARG A 58 -18.67 3.09 -6.93
C ARG A 58 -17.86 4.09 -6.10
N ILE A 59 -18.09 5.37 -6.37
CA ILE A 59 -17.64 6.48 -5.51
C ILE A 59 -18.87 7.32 -5.16
N VAL A 60 -19.17 7.44 -3.87
CA VAL A 60 -20.25 8.26 -3.34
C VAL A 60 -19.64 9.44 -2.61
N PHE A 61 -20.12 10.64 -2.90
CA PHE A 61 -19.71 11.87 -2.24
C PHE A 61 -20.78 12.33 -1.25
N ASN A 62 -20.37 12.91 -0.12
CA ASN A 62 -21.29 13.55 0.83
C ASN A 62 -21.74 14.94 0.33
N THR A 63 -22.58 15.61 1.11
CA THR A 63 -23.08 16.97 0.78
C THR A 63 -22.01 18.06 0.78
N ASN A 64 -20.81 17.79 1.28
CA ASN A 64 -19.65 18.68 1.23
C ASN A 64 -18.72 18.33 0.06
N ASP A 65 -19.19 17.48 -0.87
CA ASP A 65 -18.41 16.90 -1.95
C ASP A 65 -17.16 16.13 -1.49
N GLU A 66 -17.13 15.57 -0.28
CA GLU A 66 -16.03 14.70 0.15
C GLU A 66 -16.38 13.24 -0.14
N VAL A 67 -15.38 12.39 -0.40
CA VAL A 67 -15.62 10.96 -0.61
C VAL A 67 -16.19 10.35 0.68
N ALA A 68 -17.40 9.79 0.59
CA ALA A 68 -18.12 9.13 1.68
C ALA A 68 -18.04 7.61 1.60
N ILE A 69 -18.13 7.05 0.38
CA ILE A 69 -17.98 5.61 0.13
C ILE A 69 -17.13 5.45 -1.13
N ILE A 70 -16.14 4.59 -1.08
CA ILE A 70 -15.29 4.24 -2.22
C ILE A 70 -14.97 2.75 -2.19
N ASP A 71 -15.02 2.12 -3.35
CA ASP A 71 -14.60 0.72 -3.47
C ASP A 71 -13.09 0.59 -3.18
N SER A 72 -12.74 -0.37 -2.32
CA SER A 72 -11.36 -0.73 -2.00
C SER A 72 -10.47 -0.97 -3.22
N THR A 73 -11.04 -1.43 -4.34
CA THR A 73 -10.33 -1.67 -5.60
C THR A 73 -9.91 -0.36 -6.28
N VAL A 74 -10.76 0.67 -6.23
CA VAL A 74 -10.43 2.02 -6.75
C VAL A 74 -9.30 2.62 -5.91
N LEU A 75 -9.45 2.49 -4.59
CA LEU A 75 -8.49 3.00 -3.62
C LEU A 75 -7.14 2.30 -3.74
N SER A 76 -7.13 0.97 -3.85
CA SER A 76 -5.91 0.17 -4.00
C SER A 76 -5.23 0.43 -5.34
N THR A 77 -5.99 0.61 -6.43
CA THR A 77 -5.45 1.01 -7.74
C THR A 77 -4.75 2.36 -7.65
N TYR A 78 -5.37 3.33 -6.99
CA TYR A 78 -4.76 4.65 -6.79
C TYR A 78 -3.48 4.58 -5.95
N ILE A 79 -3.49 3.83 -4.85
CA ILE A 79 -2.32 3.63 -3.98
C ILE A 79 -1.20 2.91 -4.72
N ALA A 80 -1.52 1.90 -5.54
CA ALA A 80 -0.55 1.20 -6.37
C ALA A 80 0.07 2.14 -7.42
N ASP A 81 -0.73 3.01 -8.07
CA ASP A 81 -0.21 4.01 -9.01
C ASP A 81 0.71 5.04 -8.32
N LEU A 82 0.35 5.53 -7.12
CA LEU A 82 1.22 6.41 -6.33
C LEU A 82 2.53 5.72 -5.95
N TYR A 83 2.45 4.47 -5.48
CA TYR A 83 3.63 3.66 -5.18
C TYR A 83 4.51 3.50 -6.42
N ARG A 84 3.92 3.14 -7.57
CA ARG A 84 4.65 2.97 -8.84
C ARG A 84 5.43 4.24 -9.17
N ARG A 85 4.76 5.39 -9.22
CA ARG A 85 5.39 6.67 -9.56
C ARG A 85 6.51 7.03 -8.58
N SER A 86 6.28 6.83 -7.27
CA SER A 86 7.29 7.07 -6.23
C SER A 86 8.52 6.17 -6.41
N MET A 87 8.31 4.88 -6.69
CA MET A 87 9.40 3.94 -6.93
C MET A 87 10.16 4.26 -8.21
N GLU A 88 9.47 4.48 -9.33
CA GLU A 88 10.11 4.81 -10.61
C GLU A 88 10.95 6.09 -10.48
N ALA A 89 10.45 7.12 -9.78
CA ALA A 89 11.23 8.33 -9.48
C ALA A 89 12.49 8.04 -8.64
N LYS A 90 12.36 7.28 -7.54
CA LYS A 90 13.49 6.94 -6.65
C LYS A 90 14.54 6.06 -7.34
N TYR A 91 14.16 5.31 -8.37
CA TYR A 91 15.04 4.48 -9.20
C TYR A 91 15.39 5.12 -10.55
N LYS A 92 15.48 6.45 -10.60
CA LYS A 92 15.97 7.23 -11.77
C LYS A 92 15.14 7.02 -13.05
N GLY A 93 13.84 6.86 -12.91
CA GLY A 93 12.90 6.69 -14.02
C GLY A 93 12.83 5.27 -14.60
N ASN A 94 13.54 4.30 -14.01
CA ASN A 94 13.39 2.90 -14.43
C ASN A 94 11.96 2.42 -14.21
N ARG A 95 11.43 1.63 -15.15
CA ARG A 95 10.07 1.09 -15.05
C ARG A 95 9.94 0.13 -13.87
N ILE A 96 8.79 0.11 -13.22
CA ILE A 96 8.57 -0.73 -12.03
C ILE A 96 8.85 -2.22 -12.28
N ASP A 97 8.45 -2.75 -13.43
CA ASP A 97 8.67 -4.16 -13.79
C ASP A 97 10.17 -4.50 -13.88
N GLU A 98 10.99 -3.56 -14.35
CA GLU A 98 12.44 -3.73 -14.43
C GLU A 98 13.09 -3.66 -13.05
N ILE A 99 12.63 -2.74 -12.18
CA ILE A 99 13.08 -2.63 -10.80
C ILE A 99 12.79 -3.94 -10.05
N ILE A 100 11.57 -4.46 -10.19
CA ILE A 100 11.14 -5.69 -9.53
C ILE A 100 11.92 -6.90 -10.04
N LYS A 101 12.06 -7.06 -11.36
CA LYS A 101 12.84 -8.15 -11.94
C LYS A 101 14.28 -8.15 -11.42
N LYS A 102 14.96 -6.99 -11.50
CA LYS A 102 16.34 -6.85 -10.97
C LYS A 102 16.40 -7.18 -9.48
N THR A 103 15.42 -6.76 -8.69
CA THR A 103 15.37 -7.02 -7.26
C THR A 103 15.20 -8.50 -6.95
N CYS A 104 14.30 -9.20 -7.66
CA CYS A 104 14.08 -10.64 -7.49
C CYS A 104 15.35 -11.46 -7.74
N ASP A 105 16.11 -11.08 -8.77
CA ASP A 105 17.34 -11.75 -9.20
C ASP A 105 18.58 -11.35 -8.37
N SER A 106 18.44 -10.38 -7.46
CA SER A 106 19.56 -9.86 -6.66
C SER A 106 19.73 -10.55 -5.31
N GLY A 107 20.90 -10.33 -4.68
CA GLY A 107 21.18 -10.76 -3.33
C GLY A 107 20.40 -10.00 -2.25
N GLU A 108 20.49 -10.51 -1.02
CA GLU A 108 19.73 -10.03 0.15
C GLU A 108 19.92 -8.54 0.44
N MET A 109 21.12 -7.99 0.22
CA MET A 109 21.42 -6.57 0.45
C MET A 109 20.59 -5.64 -0.45
N VAL A 110 20.43 -6.00 -1.73
CA VAL A 110 19.63 -5.22 -2.68
C VAL A 110 18.16 -5.32 -2.34
N LYS A 111 17.67 -6.53 -2.00
CA LYS A 111 16.29 -6.75 -1.56
C LYS A 111 15.95 -5.98 -0.28
N THR A 112 16.87 -5.95 0.68
CA THR A 112 16.75 -5.16 1.92
C THR A 112 16.65 -3.68 1.62
N SER A 113 17.51 -3.17 0.74
CA SER A 113 17.48 -1.77 0.30
C SER A 113 16.18 -1.43 -0.41
N PHE A 114 15.70 -2.33 -1.28
CA PHE A 114 14.42 -2.20 -1.95
C PHE A 114 13.26 -2.13 -0.93
N LEU A 115 13.21 -3.02 0.07
CA LEU A 115 12.14 -2.97 1.10
C LEU A 115 12.13 -1.66 1.89
N LYS A 116 13.29 -1.09 2.20
CA LYS A 116 13.37 0.23 2.87
C LYS A 116 12.78 1.34 1.99
N VAL A 117 13.06 1.31 0.69
CA VAL A 117 12.49 2.26 -0.27
C VAL A 117 10.99 2.03 -0.44
N SER A 118 10.56 0.77 -0.53
CA SER A 118 9.15 0.39 -0.64
C SER A 118 8.35 0.84 0.58
N TYR A 119 8.88 0.68 1.81
CA TYR A 119 8.23 1.19 3.02
C TYR A 119 7.94 2.68 2.91
N ARG A 120 8.95 3.48 2.56
CA ARG A 120 8.79 4.94 2.42
C ARG A 120 7.77 5.30 1.35
N SER A 121 7.85 4.66 0.19
CA SER A 121 6.91 4.88 -0.92
C SER A 121 5.47 4.49 -0.54
N LEU A 122 5.27 3.39 0.16
CA LEU A 122 3.94 2.96 0.63
C LEU A 122 3.40 3.93 1.69
N TYR A 123 4.22 4.28 2.69
CA TYR A 123 3.85 5.24 3.74
C TYR A 123 3.41 6.57 3.13
N GLU A 124 4.21 7.13 2.22
CA GLU A 124 3.89 8.37 1.50
C GLU A 124 2.57 8.25 0.70
N SER A 125 2.36 7.12 0.02
CA SER A 125 1.13 6.87 -0.72
C SER A 125 -0.09 6.85 0.20
N PHE A 126 -0.05 6.08 1.28
CA PHE A 126 -1.15 6.02 2.24
C PHE A 126 -1.38 7.36 2.95
N ASP A 127 -0.32 8.03 3.40
CA ASP A 127 -0.44 9.34 4.03
C ASP A 127 -1.04 10.37 3.07
N SER A 128 -0.68 10.37 1.78
CA SER A 128 -1.26 11.33 0.82
C SER A 128 -2.78 11.17 0.62
N VAL A 129 -3.32 9.99 0.93
CA VAL A 129 -4.73 9.64 0.74
C VAL A 129 -5.54 9.92 2.00
N TYR A 130 -5.07 9.47 3.16
CA TYR A 130 -5.89 9.43 4.38
C TYR A 130 -5.65 10.63 5.29
N LYS A 131 -6.74 11.25 5.72
CA LYS A 131 -6.75 12.25 6.80
C LYS A 131 -6.98 11.58 8.15
N GLU A 132 -7.98 10.70 8.22
CA GLU A 132 -8.33 9.92 9.42
C GLU A 132 -8.73 8.50 8.98
N ILE A 133 -8.35 7.50 9.78
CA ILE A 133 -8.72 6.10 9.55
C ILE A 133 -9.39 5.58 10.82
N ALA A 134 -10.61 5.09 10.70
CA ALA A 134 -11.29 4.35 11.73
C ALA A 134 -11.01 2.85 11.55
N TYR A 135 -10.63 2.18 12.63
CA TYR A 135 -10.24 0.77 12.64
C TYR A 135 -10.61 0.14 13.99
N ARG A 136 -10.68 -1.20 14.04
CA ARG A 136 -10.85 -1.90 15.32
C ARG A 136 -9.54 -1.83 16.11
N LYS A 137 -9.57 -1.26 17.31
CA LYS A 137 -8.38 -1.14 18.18
C LYS A 137 -7.65 -2.47 18.38
N GLN A 138 -8.38 -3.57 18.50
CA GLN A 138 -7.80 -4.91 18.63
C GLN A 138 -6.94 -5.31 17.41
N HIS A 139 -7.35 -4.96 16.18
CA HIS A 139 -6.55 -5.22 14.98
C HIS A 139 -5.27 -4.40 14.97
N LEU A 140 -5.32 -3.13 15.39
CA LEU A 140 -4.12 -2.31 15.52
C LEU A 140 -3.12 -2.96 16.51
N GLU A 141 -3.57 -3.28 17.72
CA GLU A 141 -2.67 -3.82 18.76
C GLU A 141 -2.11 -5.19 18.38
N ASN A 142 -2.92 -6.06 17.77
CA ASN A 142 -2.45 -7.36 17.28
C ASN A 142 -1.36 -7.20 16.21
N ASN A 143 -1.55 -6.28 15.25
CA ASN A 143 -0.57 -6.03 14.20
C ASN A 143 0.69 -5.35 14.75
N LYS A 144 0.56 -4.41 15.69
CA LYS A 144 1.72 -3.85 16.38
C LYS A 144 2.58 -4.92 17.01
N LYS A 145 1.96 -5.86 17.72
CA LYS A 145 2.67 -7.02 18.30
C LYS A 145 3.31 -7.91 17.24
N TYR A 146 2.59 -8.18 16.16
CA TYR A 146 3.07 -9.02 15.06
C TYR A 146 4.32 -8.46 14.37
N PHE A 147 4.39 -7.14 14.21
CA PHE A 147 5.53 -6.42 13.64
C PHE A 147 6.55 -5.94 14.68
N GLY A 148 6.33 -6.22 15.97
CA GLY A 148 7.23 -5.83 17.06
C GLY A 148 7.31 -4.32 17.28
N VAL A 149 6.23 -3.58 16.98
CA VAL A 149 6.10 -2.12 17.08
C VAL A 149 5.11 -1.70 18.18
N GLU A 150 4.99 -2.46 19.26
CA GLU A 150 4.00 -2.25 20.33
C GLU A 150 4.10 -0.87 20.98
N ASN A 151 5.32 -0.33 21.05
CA ASN A 151 5.59 0.96 21.70
C ASN A 151 5.34 2.17 20.79
N TYR A 152 4.95 1.97 19.53
CA TYR A 152 4.67 3.07 18.60
C TYR A 152 3.38 3.81 18.99
N LYS A 153 3.51 5.09 19.37
CA LYS A 153 2.42 5.92 19.93
C LYS A 153 2.03 7.14 19.08
N LYS A 154 2.67 7.33 17.93
CA LYS A 154 2.38 8.47 17.05
C LYS A 154 1.00 8.31 16.40
N SER A 155 0.39 9.43 16.00
CA SER A 155 -1.00 9.49 15.51
C SER A 155 -1.22 8.77 14.16
N ASP A 156 -0.15 8.58 13.40
CA ASP A 156 -0.07 7.88 12.12
C ASP A 156 0.07 6.35 12.28
N ALA A 157 -0.11 5.79 13.48
CA ALA A 157 0.03 4.35 13.73
C ALA A 157 -0.80 3.47 12.77
N ALA A 158 -1.98 3.93 12.35
CA ALA A 158 -2.81 3.21 11.37
C ALA A 158 -2.14 3.13 9.99
N ILE A 159 -1.54 4.24 9.53
CA ILE A 159 -0.81 4.31 8.25
C ILE A 159 0.43 3.42 8.33
N VAL A 160 1.16 3.46 9.44
CA VAL A 160 2.31 2.59 9.66
C VAL A 160 1.90 1.11 9.58
N ILE A 161 0.83 0.70 10.29
CA ILE A 161 0.39 -0.69 10.25
C ILE A 161 -0.05 -1.12 8.85
N LEU A 162 -0.85 -0.32 8.13
CA LEU A 162 -1.21 -0.61 6.74
C LEU A 162 0.02 -0.76 5.83
N THR A 163 0.99 0.13 6.01
CA THR A 163 2.26 0.09 5.28
C THR A 163 3.00 -1.23 5.54
N LEU A 164 3.07 -1.66 6.81
CA LEU A 164 3.77 -2.88 7.19
C LEU A 164 3.07 -4.15 6.68
N MET A 165 1.74 -4.18 6.67
CA MET A 165 0.95 -5.29 6.14
C MET A 165 1.24 -5.49 4.65
N VAL A 166 1.16 -4.42 3.84
CA VAL A 166 1.49 -4.49 2.41
C VAL A 166 2.97 -4.79 2.16
N LEU A 167 3.88 -4.20 2.97
CA LEU A 167 5.31 -4.45 2.86
C LEU A 167 5.67 -5.92 3.12
N GLU A 168 4.96 -6.58 4.05
CA GLU A 168 5.14 -8.01 4.30
C GLU A 168 4.84 -8.83 3.04
N ASP A 169 3.75 -8.54 2.34
CA ASP A 169 3.41 -9.27 1.11
C ASP A 169 4.41 -8.98 -0.01
N ILE A 170 4.87 -7.73 -0.15
CA ILE A 170 5.97 -7.41 -1.07
C ILE A 170 7.20 -8.24 -0.71
N SER A 171 7.55 -8.37 0.57
CA SER A 171 8.70 -9.16 1.00
C SER A 171 8.58 -10.63 0.59
N LYS A 172 7.37 -11.22 0.70
CA LYS A 172 7.08 -12.58 0.24
C LYS A 172 7.22 -12.68 -1.29
N TYR A 173 6.71 -11.70 -2.03
CA TYR A 173 6.79 -11.65 -3.49
C TYR A 173 8.25 -11.69 -4.00
N ILE A 174 9.15 -10.94 -3.36
CA ILE A 174 10.59 -10.91 -3.71
C ILE A 174 11.42 -11.97 -2.97
N SER A 175 10.77 -12.90 -2.26
CA SER A 175 11.39 -14.02 -1.53
C SER A 175 12.39 -13.58 -0.45
N VAL A 176 12.03 -12.56 0.33
CA VAL A 176 12.78 -12.13 1.52
C VAL A 176 12.28 -12.90 2.74
N LYS A 177 13.22 -13.40 3.56
CA LYS A 177 12.89 -14.11 4.80
C LYS A 177 12.33 -13.15 5.84
N ARG A 178 11.44 -13.66 6.69
CA ARG A 178 10.78 -12.87 7.75
C ARG A 178 11.77 -12.15 8.67
N ASN A 179 12.86 -12.79 9.09
CA ASN A 179 13.84 -12.16 9.96
C ASN A 179 14.46 -10.89 9.33
N VAL A 180 14.77 -10.95 8.03
CA VAL A 180 15.29 -9.78 7.28
C VAL A 180 14.23 -8.68 7.19
N LEU A 181 12.96 -9.02 6.95
CA LEU A 181 11.87 -8.05 7.02
C LEU A 181 11.79 -7.39 8.42
N MET A 182 11.86 -8.18 9.50
CA MET A 182 11.79 -7.62 10.86
C MET A 182 12.95 -6.67 11.14
N ASP A 183 14.15 -6.94 10.63
CA ASP A 183 15.28 -6.04 10.78
C ASP A 183 15.09 -4.75 9.97
N VAL A 184 14.54 -4.83 8.75
CA VAL A 184 14.10 -3.65 7.99
C VAL A 184 13.09 -2.82 8.78
N ILE A 185 12.08 -3.46 9.38
CA ILE A 185 11.04 -2.76 10.15
C ILE A 185 11.64 -1.96 11.31
N LYS A 186 12.57 -2.57 12.07
CA LYS A 186 13.27 -1.88 13.17
C LYS A 186 14.06 -0.66 12.71
N GLU A 187 14.56 -0.68 11.47
CA GLU A 187 15.33 0.43 10.90
C GLU A 187 14.46 1.56 10.32
N VAL A 188 13.23 1.25 9.88
CA VAL A 188 12.37 2.24 9.19
C VAL A 188 11.22 2.77 10.04
N VAL A 189 10.85 2.06 11.11
CA VAL A 189 9.83 2.50 12.06
C VAL A 189 10.52 3.13 13.27
N ASP A 190 10.61 4.46 13.26
CA ASP A 190 11.16 5.22 14.38
C ASP A 190 10.14 5.31 15.53
N TYR A 191 10.49 4.73 16.68
CA TYR A 191 9.71 4.81 17.92
C TYR A 191 9.68 6.22 18.51
#